data_AF-A0A6A7JTC7-F1
#
_entry.id   AF-A0A6A7JTC7-F1
#
_cell.length_a   1.000
_cell.length_b   1.000
_cell.length_c   1.000
_cell.angle_alpha   90.00
_cell.angle_beta   90.00
_cell.angle_gamma   90.00
#
_symmetry.space_group_name_H-M   'P 1'
#
loop_
_entity.id
_entity.type
_entity.pdbx_description
1 polymer ?
#
loop_
_entity_poly.entity_id
_entity_poly.type
_entity_poly.pdbx_seq_one_letter_code
_entity_poly.pdbx_strand_id
1 'polypeptide(L)'
;MKNEFNTAIDYEASFRYLIEKSNKRAWLIAFISIFIAIISIIAVVLLTPLKTIEPYVIRVDNTTGMVDILTMLDEKEIKANEALDKYFISTYVKAREGYYYDLLNQDYLLTQLMSSEKVANEYRALYEG
;
A
#
# COMPACT_ATOMS: atom_id res chain seq x y z
N MET A 1 -81.02 7.45 -13.54
CA MET A 1 -80.35 6.32 -12.84
C MET A 1 -79.25 5.65 -13.65
N LYS A 2 -79.47 5.13 -14.87
CA LYS A 2 -78.47 4.29 -15.56
C LYS A 2 -77.14 5.00 -15.91
N ASN A 3 -77.17 6.31 -16.12
CA ASN A 3 -75.96 7.11 -16.39
C ASN A 3 -75.08 7.34 -15.15
N GLU A 4 -75.69 7.52 -13.97
CA GLU A 4 -74.93 7.77 -12.72
C GLU A 4 -74.16 6.52 -12.28
N PHE A 5 -74.74 5.34 -12.46
CA PHE A 5 -74.07 4.07 -12.19
C PHE A 5 -72.86 3.83 -13.10
N ASN A 6 -72.98 4.13 -14.40
CA ASN A 6 -71.86 4.00 -15.33
C ASN A 6 -70.72 4.98 -14.99
N THR A 7 -71.06 6.23 -14.65
CA THR A 7 -70.04 7.21 -14.21
C THR A 7 -69.32 6.80 -12.93
N ALA A 8 -70.02 6.12 -12.00
CA ALA A 8 -69.40 5.62 -10.78
C ALA A 8 -68.42 4.46 -11.06
N ILE A 9 -68.77 3.55 -11.97
CA ILE A 9 -67.90 2.44 -12.39
C ILE A 9 -66.65 2.97 -13.12
N ASP A 10 -66.82 3.96 -14.00
CA ASP A 10 -65.70 4.60 -14.71
C ASP A 10 -64.77 5.37 -13.76
N TYR A 11 -65.34 6.01 -12.73
CA TYR A 11 -64.57 6.67 -11.67
C TYR A 11 -63.76 5.66 -10.84
N GLU A 12 -64.37 4.56 -10.41
CA GLU A 12 -63.64 3.51 -9.70
C GLU A 12 -62.53 2.89 -10.55
N ALA A 13 -62.79 2.64 -11.85
CA ALA A 13 -61.81 2.07 -12.76
C ALA A 13 -60.63 3.03 -13.00
N SER A 14 -60.89 4.31 -13.23
CA SER A 14 -59.86 5.33 -13.42
C SER A 14 -59.04 5.57 -12.14
N PHE A 15 -59.68 5.56 -10.98
CA PHE A 15 -58.99 5.68 -9.69
C PHE A 15 -58.06 4.49 -9.42
N ARG A 16 -58.52 3.26 -9.68
CA ARG A 16 -57.70 2.04 -9.57
C ARG A 16 -56.51 2.07 -10.53
N TYR A 17 -56.71 2.51 -11.77
CA TYR A 17 -55.63 2.64 -12.76
C TYR A 17 -54.55 3.64 -12.32
N LEU A 18 -54.95 4.78 -11.75
CA LEU A 18 -54.01 5.78 -11.23
C LEU A 18 -53.20 5.26 -10.05
N ILE A 19 -53.83 4.51 -9.13
CA ILE A 19 -53.16 3.88 -7.99
C ILE A 19 -52.16 2.83 -8.47
N GLU A 20 -52.55 1.95 -9.40
CA GLU A 20 -51.66 0.89 -9.89
C GLU A 20 -50.43 1.47 -10.61
N LYS A 21 -50.62 2.52 -11.41
CA LYS A 21 -49.54 3.25 -12.08
C LYS A 21 -48.60 3.94 -11.08
N SER A 22 -49.15 4.52 -10.01
CA SER A 22 -48.38 5.12 -8.93
C SER A 22 -47.56 4.08 -8.17
N ASN A 23 -48.18 2.95 -7.80
CA ASN A 23 -47.53 1.87 -7.06
C ASN A 23 -46.36 1.27 -7.84
N LYS A 24 -46.50 1.07 -9.15
CA LYS A 24 -45.41 0.59 -10.02
C LYS A 24 -44.23 1.56 -10.04
N ARG A 25 -44.50 2.87 -10.13
CA ARG A 25 -43.45 3.90 -10.09
C ARG A 25 -42.79 4.00 -8.73
N ALA A 26 -43.57 3.92 -7.66
CA ALA A 26 -43.07 3.93 -6.29
C ALA A 26 -42.15 2.74 -6.02
N TRP A 27 -42.52 1.54 -6.48
CA TRP A 27 -41.68 0.35 -6.38
C TRP A 27 -40.38 0.46 -7.17
N LEU A 28 -40.43 1.03 -8.38
CA LEU A 28 -39.24 1.27 -9.18
C LEU A 28 -38.27 2.23 -8.47
N ILE A 29 -38.79 3.33 -7.91
CA ILE A 29 -37.99 4.30 -7.17
C ILE A 29 -37.42 3.67 -5.89
N ALA A 30 -38.20 2.83 -5.19
CA ALA A 30 -37.75 2.11 -4.00
C ALA A 30 -36.57 1.18 -4.32
N PHE A 31 -36.65 0.43 -5.42
CA PHE A 31 -35.54 -0.43 -5.86
C PHE A 31 -34.29 0.37 -6.24
N ILE A 32 -34.44 1.48 -6.96
CA ILE A 32 -33.32 2.36 -7.31
C ILE A 32 -32.66 2.92 -6.04
N SER A 33 -33.47 3.35 -5.06
CA SER A 33 -32.97 3.88 -3.80
C SER A 33 -32.19 2.83 -3.00
N ILE A 34 -32.69 1.59 -2.93
CA ILE A 34 -31.99 0.47 -2.29
C ILE A 34 -30.67 0.18 -3.00
N PHE A 35 -30.67 0.17 -4.33
CA PHE A 35 -29.47 -0.09 -5.13
C PHE A 35 -28.38 0.97 -4.88
N ILE A 36 -28.75 2.26 -4.86
CA ILE A 36 -27.84 3.35 -4.54
C ILE A 36 -27.28 3.20 -3.11
N ALA A 37 -28.13 2.88 -2.14
CA ALA A 37 -27.70 2.68 -0.76
C ALA A 37 -26.66 1.55 -0.63
N ILE A 38 -26.86 0.43 -1.33
CA ILE A 38 -25.90 -0.69 -1.35
C ILE A 38 -24.56 -0.25 -1.94
N ILE A 39 -24.58 0.48 -3.06
CA ILE A 39 -23.36 1.01 -3.68
C ILE A 39 -22.62 1.94 -2.71
N SER A 40 -23.33 2.82 -2.01
CA SER A 40 -22.73 3.72 -1.02
C SER A 40 -22.07 2.95 0.12
N ILE A 41 -22.71 1.89 0.64
CA ILE A 41 -22.12 1.05 1.69
C ILE A 41 -20.85 0.36 1.18
N ILE A 42 -20.88 -0.21 -0.02
CA ILE A 42 -19.71 -0.86 -0.64
C ILE A 42 -18.57 0.15 -0.81
N ALA A 43 -18.86 1.36 -1.28
CA ALA A 43 -17.86 2.41 -1.44
C ALA A 43 -17.22 2.80 -0.10
N VAL A 44 -18.01 2.93 0.97
CA VAL A 44 -17.48 3.20 2.32
C VAL A 44 -16.61 2.05 2.82
N VAL A 45 -17.08 0.80 2.67
CA VAL A 45 -16.30 -0.38 3.06
C VAL A 45 -14.99 -0.45 2.29
N LEU A 46 -14.97 -0.12 0.99
CA LEU A 46 -13.73 -0.07 0.20
C LEU A 46 -12.81 1.09 0.56
N LEU A 47 -13.34 2.17 1.13
CA LEU A 47 -12.54 3.30 1.65
C LEU A 47 -12.00 3.04 3.07
N THR A 48 -12.70 2.24 3.89
CA THR A 48 -12.23 1.91 5.24
C THR A 48 -10.88 1.17 5.36
N PRO A 49 -10.42 0.32 4.43
CA PRO A 49 -9.13 -0.37 4.57
C PRO A 49 -7.92 0.51 4.25
N LEU A 50 -8.09 1.78 3.90
CA LEU A 50 -6.98 2.64 3.43
C LEU A 50 -6.06 3.17 4.54
N LYS A 51 -6.21 2.69 5.78
CA LYS A 51 -5.31 3.07 6.87
C LYS A 51 -4.84 1.82 7.62
N THR A 52 -3.75 1.24 7.16
CA THR A 52 -2.87 0.43 8.01
C THR A 52 -2.39 1.33 9.14
N ILE A 53 -2.94 1.11 10.33
CA ILE A 53 -2.34 1.60 11.56
C ILE A 53 -1.14 0.68 11.75
N GLU A 54 0.02 1.10 11.29
CA GLU A 54 1.28 0.50 11.76
C GLU A 54 1.31 0.74 13.27
N PRO A 55 1.15 -0.29 14.10
CA PRO A 55 1.11 -0.10 15.54
C PRO A 55 2.52 0.25 15.99
N TYR A 56 2.78 1.53 16.23
CA TYR A 56 3.99 1.96 16.90
C TYR A 56 3.96 1.46 18.35
N VAL A 57 4.53 0.29 18.60
CA VAL A 57 4.79 -0.17 19.97
C VAL A 57 6.07 0.52 20.43
N ILE A 58 5.93 1.77 20.87
CA ILE A 58 7.04 2.54 21.45
C ILE A 58 7.38 1.87 22.79
N ARG A 59 8.41 1.03 22.83
CA ARG A 59 9.03 0.64 24.10
C ARG A 59 10.10 1.67 24.43
N VAL A 60 9.81 2.48 25.44
CA VAL A 60 10.79 3.36 26.08
C VAL A 60 11.68 2.47 26.93
N ASP A 61 12.93 2.25 26.50
CA ASP A 61 13.96 1.79 27.41
C ASP A 61 14.39 2.99 28.27
N ASN A 62 14.21 2.86 29.58
CA ASN A 62 14.18 3.95 30.56
C ASN A 62 15.57 4.51 30.90
N THR A 63 16.62 4.19 30.14
CA THR A 63 18.01 4.38 30.55
C THR A 63 18.78 5.44 29.78
N THR A 64 18.42 5.78 28.53
CA THR A 64 19.27 6.65 27.69
C THR A 64 18.55 7.84 27.02
N GLY A 65 17.22 7.88 26.97
CA GLY A 65 16.47 9.06 26.53
C GLY A 65 16.72 9.55 25.10
N MET A 66 17.43 8.78 24.26
CA MET A 66 17.71 9.13 22.87
C MET A 66 16.63 8.52 21.96
N VAL A 67 15.88 9.38 21.28
CA VAL A 67 14.84 8.96 20.32
C VAL A 67 15.52 8.66 18.99
N ASP A 68 15.99 7.44 18.81
CA ASP A 68 16.50 6.99 17.51
C ASP A 68 15.30 6.54 16.66
N ILE A 69 14.99 7.29 15.61
CA ILE A 69 13.95 6.93 14.66
C ILE A 69 14.54 5.85 13.76
N LEU A 70 14.46 4.61 14.20
CA LEU A 70 14.57 3.48 13.29
C LEU A 70 13.35 3.57 12.37
N THR A 71 13.54 4.21 11.21
CA THR A 71 12.66 4.05 10.05
C THR A 71 12.34 2.58 9.95
N MET A 72 11.09 2.23 10.26
CA MET A 72 10.55 0.89 10.10
C MET A 72 10.70 0.55 8.63
N LEU A 73 11.77 -0.15 8.30
CA LEU A 73 12.04 -0.69 7.00
C LEU A 73 10.95 -1.74 6.79
N ASP A 74 10.03 -1.44 5.89
CA ASP A 74 8.90 -2.26 5.49
C ASP A 74 9.30 -3.75 5.43
N GLU A 75 8.93 -4.50 6.46
CA GLU A 75 9.32 -5.90 6.72
C GLU A 75 8.47 -6.86 5.87
N LYS A 76 8.20 -6.47 4.63
CA LYS A 76 7.48 -7.30 3.66
C LYS A 76 8.29 -7.40 2.39
N GLU A 77 9.33 -8.24 2.47
CA GLU A 77 10.07 -8.78 1.33
C GLU A 77 10.99 -7.84 0.53
N ILE A 78 11.49 -6.73 1.09
CA ILE A 78 12.88 -6.40 0.74
C ILE A 78 13.73 -7.40 1.51
N LYS A 79 13.97 -8.55 0.88
CA LYS A 79 14.96 -9.57 1.20
C LYS A 79 16.03 -8.98 2.12
N ALA A 80 16.05 -9.35 3.40
CA ALA A 80 17.10 -8.88 4.32
C ALA A 80 18.52 -9.11 3.73
N ASN A 81 18.66 -10.14 2.89
CA ASN A 81 19.85 -10.38 2.08
C ASN A 81 20.12 -9.27 1.06
N GLU A 82 19.14 -8.76 0.31
CA GLU A 82 19.38 -7.76 -0.74
C GLU A 82 19.84 -6.40 -0.19
N ALA A 83 19.33 -5.98 0.97
CA ALA A 83 19.80 -4.77 1.63
C ALA A 83 21.24 -4.91 2.12
N LEU A 84 21.57 -6.07 2.74
CA LEU A 84 22.93 -6.40 3.17
C LEU A 84 23.88 -6.55 1.98
N ASP A 85 23.46 -7.26 0.93
CA ASP A 85 24.21 -7.46 -0.31
C ASP A 85 24.53 -6.11 -0.95
N LYS A 86 23.53 -5.22 -1.09
CA LYS A 86 23.75 -3.86 -1.63
C LYS A 86 24.73 -3.06 -0.78
N TYR A 87 24.65 -3.17 0.55
CA TYR A 87 25.58 -2.51 1.46
C TYR A 87 27.02 -3.02 1.28
N PHE A 88 27.23 -4.34 1.32
CA PHE A 88 28.56 -4.95 1.17
C PHE A 88 29.13 -4.74 -0.24
N ILE A 89 28.32 -4.86 -1.29
CA ILE A 89 28.74 -4.57 -2.67
C ILE A 89 29.13 -3.10 -2.81
N SER A 90 28.31 -2.16 -2.30
CA SER A 90 28.63 -0.73 -2.38
C SER A 90 29.92 -0.39 -1.63
N THR A 91 30.11 -1.00 -0.45
CA THR A 91 31.32 -0.81 0.36
C THR A 91 32.55 -1.35 -0.36
N TYR A 92 32.47 -2.55 -0.93
CA TYR A 92 33.56 -3.17 -1.69
C TYR A 92 33.95 -2.34 -2.93
N VAL A 93 32.96 -1.89 -3.72
CA VAL A 93 33.23 -1.07 -4.92
C VAL A 93 33.88 0.26 -4.54
N LYS A 94 33.41 0.90 -3.46
CA LYS A 94 34.01 2.15 -2.97
C LYS A 94 35.45 1.96 -2.50
N ALA A 95 35.75 0.87 -1.79
CA ALA A 95 37.11 0.59 -1.32
C ALA A 95 38.06 0.21 -2.47
N ARG A 96 37.56 -0.53 -3.48
CA ARG A 96 38.39 -0.99 -4.61
C ARG A 96 38.65 0.09 -5.67
N GLU A 97 37.60 0.83 -6.05
CA GLU A 97 37.63 1.79 -7.16
C GLU A 97 37.73 3.24 -6.67
N GLY A 98 37.39 3.51 -5.41
CA GLY A 98 37.58 4.81 -4.80
C GLY A 98 39.06 5.08 -4.53
N TYR A 99 39.46 6.34 -4.65
CA TYR A 99 40.82 6.77 -4.37
C TYR A 99 40.81 7.96 -3.44
N TYR A 100 41.20 7.72 -2.19
CA TYR A 100 41.45 8.75 -1.18
C TYR A 100 42.81 8.49 -0.56
N TYR A 101 43.75 9.44 -0.73
CA TYR A 101 45.14 9.25 -0.31
C TYR A 101 45.28 8.87 1.17
N ASP A 102 44.49 9.51 2.05
CA ASP A 102 44.54 9.27 3.50
C ASP A 102 44.00 7.89 3.93
N LEU A 103 43.14 7.28 3.10
CA LEU A 103 42.50 5.98 3.37
C LEU A 103 43.11 4.83 2.55
N LEU A 104 44.09 5.12 1.68
CA LEU A 104 44.62 4.18 0.69
C LEU A 104 45.07 2.85 1.30
N ASN A 105 45.77 2.89 2.44
CA ASN A 105 46.23 1.67 3.13
C ASN A 105 45.05 0.85 3.68
N GLN A 106 44.02 1.52 4.20
CA GLN A 106 42.85 0.87 4.77
C GLN A 106 41.99 0.25 3.66
N ASP A 107 41.79 0.98 2.57
CA ASP A 107 41.01 0.53 1.41
C ASP A 107 41.68 -0.66 0.70
N TYR A 108 43.02 -0.65 0.61
CA TYR A 108 43.82 -1.75 0.10
C TYR A 108 43.66 -3.03 0.94
N LEU A 109 43.67 -2.92 2.27
CA LEU A 109 43.46 -4.05 3.18
C LEU A 109 42.01 -4.53 3.16
N LEU A 110 41.05 -3.61 3.15
CA LEU A 110 39.62 -3.91 3.15
C LEU A 110 39.22 -4.68 1.88
N THR A 111 39.73 -4.25 0.73
CA THR A 111 39.50 -4.93 -0.56
C THR A 111 40.01 -6.37 -0.51
N GLN A 112 41.18 -6.61 0.08
CA GLN A 112 41.72 -7.98 0.24
C GLN A 112 40.89 -8.82 1.22
N LEU A 113 40.43 -8.24 2.33
CA LEU A 113 39.63 -8.94 3.33
C LEU A 113 38.26 -9.37 2.79
N MET A 114 37.66 -8.54 1.94
CA MET A 114 36.36 -8.82 1.30
C MET A 114 36.46 -9.68 0.04
N SER A 115 37.67 -10.00 -0.42
CA SER A 115 37.93 -10.78 -1.64
C SER A 115 38.29 -12.23 -1.34
N SER A 116 38.03 -13.12 -2.29
CA SER A 116 38.67 -14.44 -2.30
C SER A 116 40.15 -14.31 -2.67
N GLU A 117 40.97 -15.30 -2.28
CA GLU A 117 42.42 -15.29 -2.54
C GLU A 117 42.77 -15.01 -4.00
N LYS A 118 42.01 -15.58 -4.95
CA LYS A 118 42.20 -15.35 -6.39
C LYS A 118 42.02 -13.87 -6.76
N VAL A 119 40.91 -13.25 -6.34
CA VAL A 119 40.58 -11.86 -6.68
C VAL A 119 41.53 -10.89 -5.99
N ALA A 120 41.92 -11.19 -4.75
CA ALA A 120 42.93 -10.43 -4.02
C ALA A 120 44.28 -10.45 -4.76
N ASN A 121 44.72 -11.61 -5.25
CA ASN A 121 45.97 -11.72 -6.01
C ASN A 121 45.95 -10.91 -7.32
N GLU A 122 44.82 -10.96 -8.05
CA GLU A 122 44.63 -10.16 -9.27
C GLU A 122 44.69 -8.66 -8.97
N TYR A 123 44.10 -8.21 -7.86
CA TYR A 123 44.17 -6.82 -7.43
C TYR A 123 45.58 -6.41 -7.03
N ARG A 124 46.31 -7.25 -6.29
CA ARG A 124 47.72 -6.98 -5.91
C ARG A 124 48.63 -6.82 -7.12
N ALA A 125 48.47 -7.65 -8.14
CA ALA A 125 49.26 -7.56 -9.37
C ALA A 125 49.14 -6.20 -10.09
N LEU A 126 48.04 -5.47 -9.90
CA LEU A 126 47.88 -4.11 -10.44
C LEU A 126 48.77 -3.07 -9.76
N TYR A 127 49.18 -3.31 -8.51
CA TYR A 127 49.98 -2.38 -7.68
C TYR A 127 51.40 -2.90 -7.42
N GLU A 128 51.78 -4.05 -7.97
CA GLU A 128 53.12 -4.66 -7.85
C GLU A 128 54.14 -4.11 -8.90
N GLY A 129 53.84 -2.98 -9.54
CA GLY A 129 54.73 -2.26 -10.46
C GLY A 129 55.34 -1.01 -9.86
#